data_AF-A0A960QWW1-F1
#
_entry.id   AF-A0A960QWW1-F1
#
_cell.length_a   1.000
_cell.length_b   1.000
_cell.length_c   1.000
_cell.angle_alpha   90.00
_cell.angle_beta   90.00
_cell.angle_gamma   90.00
#
_symmetry.space_group_name_H-M   'P 1'
#
loop_
_entity.id
_entity.type
_entity.pdbx_description
1 polymer ?
#
loop_
_entity_poly.entity_id
_entity_poly.type
_entity_poly.pdbx_seq_one_letter_code
_entity_poly.pdbx_strand_id
1 'polypeptide(L)'
;MKYLTQALWPITLAITLLALFGQRADAIDEGRSLYIEGYPGDISYSPGEEAAFHISTTSPTYDLEIARIGKERTVVFSKNQIEGGQEYAIPEKASAEGCNWPVAYQLKIPADWKTGYYEVKMRIADSGGRFSQWNTRTAEGSFFFVVRPAQPGKDAKILLQLATNTYNAYNNWGGFSVYAYSGMAKNQGHKVSFERPPRSQFSRWELPFVVWCEENGYELDYATNGDLEFRPELLENYRLVLSVGHDEYWSAPMRDHLEAWIAGGGNVAFFSGNSVCWQVRSEDEGKSFSCFKQNYHLDPIFQTRDFKTLSTAWSHHLLERPENQLTGVG
;
A
#
# COMPACT_ATOMS: atom_id res chain seq x y z
N MET A 1 -32.99 -85.16 45.39
CA MET A 1 -33.97 -84.83 46.45
C MET A 1 -34.23 -83.33 46.36
N LYS A 2 -35.52 -82.93 46.38
CA LYS A 2 -36.15 -81.58 46.21
C LYS A 2 -35.34 -80.41 46.84
N TYR A 3 -35.29 -79.18 46.32
CA TYR A 3 -36.35 -78.13 46.22
C TYR A 3 -35.78 -76.94 45.38
N LEU A 4 -36.50 -76.44 44.36
CA LEU A 4 -37.29 -75.17 44.31
C LEU A 4 -36.52 -73.82 44.39
N THR A 5 -36.55 -73.10 43.25
CA THR A 5 -36.84 -71.64 43.06
C THR A 5 -36.08 -70.56 43.84
N GLN A 6 -35.42 -69.63 43.14
CA GLN A 6 -35.96 -68.28 42.87
C GLN A 6 -34.98 -67.43 42.04
N ALA A 7 -35.56 -66.57 41.21
CA ALA A 7 -34.92 -65.72 40.23
C ALA A 7 -34.31 -64.45 40.83
N LEU A 8 -33.18 -64.00 40.28
CA LEU A 8 -32.70 -62.62 40.34
C LEU A 8 -32.24 -62.21 38.94
N TRP A 9 -32.97 -61.31 38.31
CA TRP A 9 -32.62 -60.64 37.05
C TRP A 9 -31.42 -59.70 37.25
N PRO A 10 -30.48 -59.60 36.29
CA PRO A 10 -29.56 -58.46 36.24
C PRO A 10 -30.24 -57.25 35.60
N ILE A 11 -30.17 -56.13 36.32
CA ILE A 11 -30.58 -54.79 35.88
C ILE A 11 -29.84 -54.44 34.58
N THR A 12 -30.58 -54.31 33.48
CA THR A 12 -30.07 -53.76 32.22
C THR A 12 -30.14 -52.24 32.32
N LEU A 13 -28.99 -51.58 32.37
CA LEU A 13 -28.90 -50.11 32.29
C LEU A 13 -29.28 -49.68 30.86
N ALA A 14 -30.50 -49.19 30.67
CA ALA A 14 -30.89 -48.47 29.48
C ALA A 14 -30.38 -47.03 29.59
N ILE A 15 -29.21 -46.75 28.99
CA ILE A 15 -28.76 -45.39 28.75
C ILE A 15 -29.53 -44.88 27.53
N THR A 16 -30.52 -44.04 27.78
CA THR A 16 -31.29 -43.32 26.76
C THR A 16 -30.33 -42.43 25.96
N LEU A 17 -30.18 -42.70 24.66
CA LEU A 17 -29.63 -41.75 23.69
C LEU A 17 -30.51 -40.49 23.71
N LEU A 18 -30.07 -39.43 24.39
CA LEU A 18 -30.54 -38.08 24.08
C LEU A 18 -29.90 -37.67 22.75
N ALA A 19 -30.73 -37.68 21.72
CA ALA A 19 -30.39 -37.19 20.40
C ALA A 19 -29.80 -35.77 20.51
N LEU A 20 -28.59 -35.62 19.96
CA LEU A 20 -27.97 -34.36 19.57
C LEU A 20 -28.89 -33.62 18.58
N PHE A 21 -29.88 -32.91 19.10
CA PHE A 21 -30.41 -31.75 18.38
C PHE A 21 -29.47 -30.60 18.67
N GLY A 22 -28.40 -30.52 17.89
CA GLY A 22 -27.63 -29.29 17.77
C GLY A 22 -28.59 -28.18 17.36
N GLN A 23 -28.87 -27.27 18.28
CA GLN A 23 -29.42 -25.97 17.94
C GLN A 23 -28.37 -25.22 17.10
N ARG A 24 -28.29 -25.50 15.80
CA ARG A 24 -28.10 -24.39 14.86
C ARG A 24 -29.48 -23.77 14.73
N ALA A 25 -29.76 -22.81 15.60
CA ALA A 25 -30.65 -21.75 15.17
C ALA A 25 -29.98 -21.19 13.91
N ASP A 26 -30.62 -21.38 12.75
CA ASP A 26 -30.32 -20.58 11.57
C ASP A 26 -30.63 -19.14 12.00
N ALA A 27 -29.61 -18.48 12.57
CA ALA A 27 -29.69 -17.07 12.85
C ALA A 27 -30.16 -16.40 11.55
N ILE A 28 -31.08 -15.44 11.67
CA ILE A 28 -31.41 -14.56 10.56
C ILE A 28 -30.06 -14.07 10.06
N ASP A 29 -29.70 -14.42 8.82
CA ASP A 29 -28.41 -14.09 8.21
C ASP A 29 -28.23 -12.58 8.31
N GLU A 30 -27.55 -12.13 9.37
CA GLU A 30 -27.19 -10.75 9.60
C GLU A 30 -26.21 -10.45 8.48
N GLY A 31 -26.75 -9.91 7.38
CA GLY A 31 -26.08 -9.93 6.09
C GLY A 31 -24.62 -9.57 6.23
N ARG A 32 -23.75 -10.54 5.91
CA ARG A 32 -22.30 -10.41 6.04
C ARG A 32 -21.84 -9.09 5.42
N SER A 33 -20.99 -8.36 6.13
CA SER A 33 -20.36 -7.15 5.59
C SER A 33 -19.62 -7.52 4.31
N LEU A 34 -19.88 -6.80 3.22
CA LEU A 34 -19.26 -7.05 1.93
C LEU A 34 -18.05 -6.11 1.79
N TYR A 35 -16.85 -6.67 1.67
CA TYR A 35 -15.65 -5.87 1.43
C TYR A 35 -14.65 -6.60 0.55
N ILE A 36 -13.83 -5.80 -0.15
CA ILE A 36 -12.63 -6.24 -0.82
C ILE A 36 -11.55 -5.18 -0.65
N GLU A 37 -10.40 -5.58 -0.14
CA GLU A 37 -9.24 -4.72 0.06
C GLU A 37 -7.98 -5.44 -0.42
N GLY A 38 -6.96 -4.68 -0.81
CA GLY A 38 -5.73 -5.26 -1.31
C GLY A 38 -4.61 -4.26 -1.48
N TYR A 39 -3.42 -4.79 -1.71
CA TYR A 39 -2.18 -4.05 -1.91
C TYR A 39 -1.22 -4.82 -2.82
N PRO A 40 -0.31 -4.14 -3.54
CA PRO A 40 0.69 -4.83 -4.32
C PRO A 40 1.88 -5.25 -3.44
N GLY A 41 2.61 -6.28 -3.87
CA GLY A 41 3.80 -6.75 -3.14
C GLY A 41 4.99 -5.77 -3.20
N ASP A 42 5.02 -4.93 -4.22
CA ASP A 42 5.91 -3.77 -4.37
C ASP A 42 5.09 -2.65 -5.04
N ILE A 43 5.49 -1.40 -4.87
CA ILE A 43 4.81 -0.24 -5.46
C ILE A 43 5.43 0.21 -6.78
N SER A 44 6.58 -0.35 -7.18
CA SER A 44 7.28 0.04 -8.40
C SER A 44 7.85 -1.15 -9.17
N TYR A 45 7.41 -1.32 -10.42
CA TYR A 45 7.79 -2.44 -11.28
C TYR A 45 8.35 -1.98 -12.62
N SER A 46 9.29 -2.74 -13.17
CA SER A 46 9.74 -2.63 -14.55
C SER A 46 8.97 -3.61 -15.45
N PRO A 47 8.78 -3.30 -16.74
CA PRO A 47 8.24 -4.27 -17.70
C PRO A 47 9.01 -5.59 -17.68
N GLY A 48 8.28 -6.71 -17.61
CA GLY A 48 8.81 -8.06 -17.47
C GLY A 48 8.92 -8.57 -16.03
N GLU A 49 8.83 -7.71 -15.01
CA GLU A 49 8.76 -8.12 -13.61
C GLU A 49 7.39 -8.72 -13.26
N GLU A 50 7.34 -9.51 -12.19
CA GLU A 50 6.11 -10.11 -11.68
C GLU A 50 5.53 -9.25 -10.56
N ALA A 51 4.35 -8.69 -10.78
CA ALA A 51 3.58 -7.98 -9.76
C ALA A 51 2.68 -8.97 -9.01
N ALA A 52 2.91 -9.10 -7.70
CA ALA A 52 2.06 -9.89 -6.81
C ALA A 52 1.01 -8.98 -6.17
N PHE A 53 -0.24 -9.42 -6.12
CA PHE A 53 -1.33 -8.71 -5.44
C PHE A 53 -1.85 -9.54 -4.28
N HIS A 54 -1.95 -8.88 -3.13
CA HIS A 54 -2.44 -9.43 -1.88
C HIS A 54 -3.85 -8.90 -1.65
N ILE A 55 -4.84 -9.79 -1.55
CA ILE A 55 -6.26 -9.41 -1.54
C ILE A 55 -6.97 -10.15 -0.41
N SER A 56 -7.74 -9.42 0.40
CA SER A 56 -8.66 -9.95 1.40
C SER A 56 -10.08 -9.57 1.02
N THR A 57 -10.99 -10.54 1.00
CA THR A 57 -12.37 -10.33 0.58
C THR A 57 -13.33 -11.33 1.20
N THR A 58 -14.57 -10.92 1.41
CA THR A 58 -15.63 -11.80 1.90
C THR A 58 -16.25 -12.68 0.82
N SER A 59 -15.96 -12.41 -0.46
CA SER A 59 -16.48 -13.17 -1.60
C SER A 59 -15.48 -14.23 -2.07
N PRO A 60 -15.93 -15.45 -2.45
CA PRO A 60 -15.05 -16.48 -3.03
C PRO A 60 -14.52 -16.12 -4.41
N THR A 61 -15.18 -15.19 -5.10
CA THR A 61 -14.74 -14.67 -6.40
C THR A 61 -14.72 -13.15 -6.42
N TYR A 62 -13.84 -12.58 -7.25
CA TYR A 62 -13.73 -11.14 -7.46
C TYR A 62 -13.35 -10.81 -8.89
N ASP A 63 -13.69 -9.61 -9.32
CA ASP A 63 -13.24 -9.03 -10.60
C ASP A 63 -12.03 -8.12 -10.33
N LEU A 64 -11.10 -8.06 -11.28
CA LEU A 64 -9.92 -7.20 -11.25
C LEU A 64 -9.78 -6.46 -12.58
N GLU A 65 -9.60 -5.14 -12.53
CA GLU A 65 -9.34 -4.27 -13.67
C GLU A 65 -8.10 -3.41 -13.38
N ILE A 66 -7.18 -3.32 -14.34
CA ILE A 66 -5.99 -2.48 -14.25
C ILE A 66 -6.06 -1.41 -15.33
N ALA A 67 -5.89 -0.16 -14.93
CA ALA A 67 -5.87 0.97 -15.85
C ALA A 67 -4.64 1.85 -15.64
N ARG A 68 -3.98 2.23 -16.74
CA ARG A 68 -3.03 3.35 -16.71
C ARG A 68 -3.81 4.65 -16.59
N ILE A 69 -3.45 5.47 -15.61
CA ILE A 69 -4.11 6.75 -15.35
C ILE A 69 -3.19 7.88 -15.84
N GLY A 70 -3.68 8.65 -16.81
CA GLY A 70 -3.06 9.89 -17.30
C GLY A 70 -4.16 10.86 -17.76
N LYS A 71 -3.95 11.58 -18.86
CA LYS A 71 -4.99 12.35 -19.56
C LYS A 71 -6.24 11.51 -19.80
N GLU A 72 -6.04 10.27 -20.21
CA GLU A 72 -7.10 9.28 -20.36
C GLU A 72 -6.88 8.13 -19.39
N ARG A 73 -7.98 7.61 -18.84
CA ARG A 73 -7.98 6.34 -18.12
C ARG A 73 -8.03 5.21 -19.13
N THR A 74 -6.91 4.52 -19.33
CA THR A 74 -6.82 3.42 -20.30
C THR A 74 -6.80 2.09 -19.57
N VAL A 75 -7.87 1.30 -19.69
CA VAL A 75 -7.91 -0.07 -19.17
C VAL A 75 -6.97 -0.94 -20.01
N VAL A 76 -5.95 -1.50 -19.37
CA VAL A 76 -4.91 -2.31 -20.01
C VAL A 76 -5.06 -3.80 -19.71
N PHE A 77 -5.82 -4.14 -18.65
CA PHE A 77 -6.07 -5.51 -18.24
C PHE A 77 -7.41 -5.60 -17.51
N SER A 78 -8.16 -6.68 -17.75
CA SER A 78 -9.37 -6.98 -17.00
C SER A 78 -9.54 -8.49 -16.91
N LYS A 79 -9.94 -8.98 -15.74
CA LYS A 79 -10.27 -10.38 -15.50
C LYS A 79 -11.40 -10.46 -14.49
N ASN A 80 -12.48 -11.11 -14.90
CA ASN A 80 -13.68 -11.30 -14.06
C ASN A 80 -13.68 -12.69 -13.44
N GLN A 81 -14.40 -12.84 -12.33
CA GLN A 81 -14.62 -14.13 -11.66
C GLN A 81 -13.30 -14.86 -11.32
N ILE A 82 -12.31 -14.12 -10.81
CA ILE A 82 -11.10 -14.71 -10.25
C ILE A 82 -11.50 -15.50 -8.99
N GLU A 83 -11.21 -16.78 -8.97
CA GLU A 83 -11.50 -17.68 -7.85
C GLU A 83 -10.45 -17.55 -6.72
N GLY A 84 -10.80 -18.07 -5.54
CA GLY A 84 -9.89 -18.13 -4.39
C GLY A 84 -9.91 -16.88 -3.51
N GLY A 85 -10.96 -16.04 -3.62
CA GLY A 85 -11.17 -14.95 -2.69
C GLY A 85 -11.36 -15.48 -1.26
N GLN A 86 -10.57 -14.94 -0.33
CA GLN A 86 -10.57 -15.35 1.06
C GLN A 86 -10.42 -14.13 1.97
N GLU A 87 -11.07 -14.22 3.13
CA GLU A 87 -10.95 -13.23 4.20
C GLU A 87 -9.78 -13.57 5.12
N TYR A 88 -8.94 -12.58 5.39
CA TYR A 88 -7.78 -12.67 6.27
C TYR A 88 -7.93 -11.71 7.45
N ALA A 89 -7.44 -12.12 8.62
CA ALA A 89 -7.37 -11.25 9.77
C ALA A 89 -6.40 -10.08 9.51
N ILE A 90 -6.67 -8.93 10.12
CA ILE A 90 -5.77 -7.79 10.13
C ILE A 90 -4.84 -7.94 11.35
N PRO A 91 -3.52 -8.10 11.17
CA PRO A 91 -2.58 -8.16 12.29
C PRO A 91 -2.61 -6.89 13.14
N GLU A 92 -2.36 -7.01 14.45
CA GLU A 92 -2.35 -5.86 15.38
C GLU A 92 -1.39 -4.75 14.94
N LYS A 93 -0.25 -5.14 14.36
CA LYS A 93 0.79 -4.23 13.88
C LYS A 93 0.79 -4.00 12.37
N ALA A 94 -0.34 -4.23 11.70
CA ALA A 94 -0.39 -4.16 10.23
C ALA A 94 0.05 -2.81 9.66
N SER A 95 -0.15 -1.71 10.39
CA SER A 95 0.35 -0.40 9.97
C SER A 95 1.88 -0.31 9.89
N ALA A 96 2.62 -1.00 10.75
CA ALA A 96 4.08 -0.93 10.84
C ALA A 96 4.80 -2.13 10.21
N GLU A 97 4.20 -3.31 10.27
CA GLU A 97 4.79 -4.59 9.85
C GLU A 97 4.10 -5.20 8.62
N GLY A 98 3.03 -4.58 8.11
CA GLY A 98 2.27 -5.08 6.95
C GLY A 98 1.23 -6.15 7.31
N CYS A 99 0.40 -6.52 6.33
CA CYS A 99 -0.72 -7.45 6.55
C CYS A 99 -0.31 -8.92 6.50
N ASN A 100 0.79 -9.25 5.80
CA ASN A 100 1.20 -10.62 5.51
C ASN A 100 0.09 -11.50 4.90
N TRP A 101 -0.84 -10.91 4.15
CA TRP A 101 -1.82 -11.68 3.39
C TRP A 101 -1.08 -12.49 2.31
N PRO A 102 -1.51 -13.71 1.97
CA PRO A 102 -0.91 -14.46 0.87
C PRO A 102 -1.17 -13.77 -0.48
N VAL A 103 -0.37 -14.13 -1.48
CA VAL A 103 -0.58 -13.65 -2.85
C VAL A 103 -1.86 -14.26 -3.40
N ALA A 104 -2.81 -13.40 -3.77
CA ALA A 104 -4.10 -13.80 -4.34
C ALA A 104 -4.08 -13.77 -5.88
N TYR A 105 -3.22 -12.93 -6.47
CA TYR A 105 -3.07 -12.82 -7.92
C TYR A 105 -1.63 -12.44 -8.30
N GLN A 106 -1.14 -12.95 -9.43
CA GLN A 106 0.15 -12.59 -10.00
C GLN A 106 -0.02 -12.12 -11.43
N LEU A 107 0.71 -11.07 -11.79
CA LEU A 107 0.71 -10.51 -13.13
C LEU A 107 2.14 -10.20 -13.56
N LYS A 108 2.60 -10.84 -14.64
CA LYS A 108 3.77 -10.39 -15.35
C LYS A 108 3.48 -9.08 -16.05
N ILE A 109 4.21 -8.02 -15.72
CA ILE A 109 4.06 -6.70 -16.37
C ILE A 109 4.43 -6.86 -17.86
N PRO A 110 3.48 -6.66 -18.80
CA PRO A 110 3.75 -6.79 -20.23
C PRO A 110 4.82 -5.80 -20.72
N ALA A 111 5.59 -6.21 -21.72
CA ALA A 111 6.71 -5.42 -22.25
C ALA A 111 6.27 -4.13 -22.97
N ASP A 112 5.01 -4.08 -23.42
CA ASP A 112 4.40 -2.96 -24.13
C ASP A 112 3.64 -1.99 -23.20
N TRP A 113 3.57 -2.28 -21.90
CA TRP A 113 3.01 -1.35 -20.93
C TRP A 113 3.90 -0.11 -20.81
N LYS A 114 3.28 1.04 -21.06
CA LYS A 114 3.96 2.34 -20.91
C LYS A 114 4.26 2.61 -19.46
N THR A 115 5.31 3.36 -19.19
CA THR A 115 5.52 3.91 -17.85
C THR A 115 4.33 4.77 -17.41
N GLY A 116 4.03 4.74 -16.12
CA GLY A 116 2.88 5.46 -15.57
C GLY A 116 2.45 4.98 -14.21
N TYR A 117 1.43 5.68 -13.70
CA TYR A 117 0.63 5.25 -12.57
C TYR A 117 -0.46 4.27 -13.03
N TYR A 118 -0.56 3.11 -12.38
CA TYR A 118 -1.54 2.08 -12.67
C TYR A 118 -2.47 1.88 -11.46
N GLU A 119 -3.76 2.10 -11.69
CA GLU A 119 -4.83 1.81 -10.74
C GLU A 119 -5.28 0.36 -10.93
N VAL A 120 -5.35 -0.40 -9.83
CA VAL A 120 -6.04 -1.70 -9.78
C VAL A 120 -7.37 -1.50 -9.08
N LYS A 121 -8.47 -1.71 -9.79
CA LYS A 121 -9.81 -1.78 -9.22
C LYS A 121 -10.21 -3.23 -9.04
N MET A 122 -10.78 -3.52 -7.88
CA MET A 122 -11.34 -4.81 -7.56
C MET A 122 -12.81 -4.64 -7.19
N ARG A 123 -13.64 -5.58 -7.63
CA ARG A 123 -15.07 -5.55 -7.35
C ARG A 123 -15.57 -6.93 -6.97
N ILE A 124 -16.47 -6.97 -6.01
CA ILE A 124 -17.24 -8.16 -5.66
C ILE A 124 -18.73 -7.85 -5.70
N ALA A 125 -19.52 -8.88 -5.94
CA ALA A 125 -20.97 -8.82 -5.90
C ALA A 125 -21.53 -10.08 -5.25
N ASP A 126 -22.63 -9.95 -4.52
CA ASP A 126 -23.43 -11.08 -4.05
C ASP A 126 -24.92 -10.84 -4.23
N SER A 127 -25.72 -11.88 -3.98
CA SER A 127 -27.18 -11.86 -4.13
C SER A 127 -27.91 -11.50 -2.83
N GLY A 128 -27.22 -10.90 -1.85
CA GLY A 128 -27.80 -10.65 -0.54
C GLY A 128 -27.81 -11.87 0.39
N GLY A 129 -28.53 -11.74 1.50
CA GLY A 129 -28.71 -12.83 2.46
C GLY A 129 -29.75 -13.85 1.98
N ARG A 130 -29.65 -15.08 2.49
CA ARG A 130 -30.55 -16.19 2.08
C ARG A 130 -32.03 -15.91 2.40
N PHE A 131 -32.29 -15.22 3.51
CA PHE A 131 -33.64 -14.98 4.03
C PHE A 131 -33.97 -13.48 4.21
N SER A 132 -33.01 -12.59 3.98
CA SER A 132 -33.18 -11.13 4.05
C SER A 132 -32.16 -10.42 3.15
N GLN A 133 -32.33 -9.13 2.86
CA GLN A 133 -31.42 -8.34 2.02
C GLN A 133 -31.25 -8.84 0.56
N TRP A 134 -32.31 -9.32 -0.10
CA TRP A 134 -32.28 -9.93 -1.45
C TRP A 134 -31.81 -9.05 -2.63
N ASN A 135 -31.36 -7.81 -2.36
CA ASN A 135 -30.81 -6.96 -3.41
C ASN A 135 -29.39 -7.44 -3.75
N THR A 136 -28.98 -7.27 -5.01
CA THR A 136 -27.57 -7.41 -5.36
C THR A 136 -26.75 -6.35 -4.61
N ARG A 137 -25.77 -6.81 -3.82
CA ARG A 137 -24.84 -5.94 -3.10
C ARG A 137 -23.50 -5.97 -3.81
N THR A 138 -22.81 -4.84 -3.83
CA THR A 138 -21.47 -4.73 -4.40
C THR A 138 -20.54 -4.04 -3.42
N ALA A 139 -19.26 -4.41 -3.48
CA ALA A 139 -18.19 -3.67 -2.81
C ALA A 139 -17.03 -3.51 -3.79
N GLU A 140 -16.37 -2.36 -3.71
CA GLU A 140 -15.24 -2.01 -4.55
C GLU A 140 -14.07 -1.59 -3.67
N GLY A 141 -12.88 -1.98 -4.09
CA GLY A 141 -11.62 -1.59 -3.49
C GLY A 141 -10.62 -1.25 -4.59
N SER A 142 -9.61 -0.46 -4.26
CA SER A 142 -8.56 -0.13 -5.21
C SER A 142 -7.22 0.06 -4.53
N PHE A 143 -6.17 -0.28 -5.25
CA PHE A 143 -4.79 0.09 -4.93
C PHE A 143 -4.07 0.51 -6.20
N PHE A 144 -2.78 0.82 -6.10
CA PHE A 144 -1.98 1.26 -7.23
C PHE A 144 -0.59 0.67 -7.19
N PHE A 145 0.07 0.68 -8.34
CA PHE A 145 1.51 0.53 -8.48
C PHE A 145 2.00 1.43 -9.62
N VAL A 146 3.30 1.61 -9.71
CA VAL A 146 3.97 2.38 -10.75
C VAL A 146 4.69 1.43 -11.68
N VAL A 147 4.58 1.67 -12.99
CA VAL A 147 5.40 1.01 -13.99
C VAL A 147 6.50 1.97 -14.40
N ARG A 148 7.75 1.60 -14.16
CA ARG A 148 8.95 2.29 -14.63
C ARG A 148 9.11 2.13 -16.15
N PRO A 149 9.87 2.99 -16.82
CA PRO A 149 10.18 2.80 -18.24
C PRO A 149 11.04 1.55 -18.46
N ALA A 150 10.77 0.80 -19.53
CA ALA A 150 11.61 -0.33 -19.94
C ALA A 150 13.03 0.10 -20.35
N GLN A 151 13.14 1.32 -20.91
CA GLN A 151 14.39 1.94 -21.33
C GLN A 151 14.36 3.39 -20.80
N PRO A 152 14.86 3.63 -19.57
CA PRO A 152 14.83 4.94 -18.93
C PRO A 152 15.36 6.04 -19.84
N GLY A 153 14.62 7.14 -19.94
CA GLY A 153 15.05 8.31 -20.70
C GLY A 153 15.01 8.16 -22.23
N LYS A 154 14.54 7.03 -22.77
CA LYS A 154 14.52 6.81 -24.22
C LYS A 154 13.51 7.71 -24.92
N ASP A 155 12.27 7.66 -24.45
CA ASP A 155 11.14 8.37 -25.05
C ASP A 155 10.92 9.71 -24.33
N ALA A 156 10.90 9.73 -22.99
CA ALA A 156 10.84 10.95 -22.18
C ALA A 156 12.21 11.43 -21.71
N LYS A 157 12.40 12.74 -21.52
CA LYS A 157 13.57 13.33 -20.82
C LYS A 157 13.22 13.93 -19.45
N ILE A 158 11.97 13.73 -19.03
CA ILE A 158 11.41 14.24 -17.79
C ILE A 158 10.99 13.03 -16.94
N LEU A 159 11.50 12.93 -15.72
CA LEU A 159 11.10 11.93 -14.74
C LEU A 159 10.15 12.56 -13.73
N LEU A 160 8.91 12.09 -13.67
CA LEU A 160 7.98 12.42 -12.60
C LEU A 160 8.15 11.44 -11.44
N GLN A 161 8.64 11.94 -10.32
CA GLN A 161 8.75 11.17 -9.08
C GLN A 161 7.50 11.37 -8.22
N LEU A 162 6.76 10.30 -7.99
CA LEU A 162 5.55 10.31 -7.17
C LEU A 162 5.88 10.32 -5.68
N ALA A 163 5.08 11.06 -4.91
CA ALA A 163 5.21 11.25 -3.46
C ALA A 163 4.71 10.04 -2.64
N THR A 164 5.11 8.81 -3.02
CA THR A 164 4.63 7.56 -2.42
C THR A 164 4.93 7.42 -0.93
N ASN A 165 6.07 7.94 -0.46
CA ASN A 165 6.38 7.99 0.98
C ASN A 165 5.34 8.84 1.71
N THR A 166 4.95 9.96 1.12
CA THR A 166 3.94 10.86 1.69
C THR A 166 2.56 10.20 1.66
N TYR A 167 2.18 9.51 0.59
CA TYR A 167 0.91 8.75 0.58
C TYR A 167 0.85 7.77 1.77
N ASN A 168 1.94 7.04 2.02
CA ASN A 168 1.99 6.05 3.08
C ASN A 168 2.11 6.69 4.49
N ALA A 169 2.81 7.82 4.62
CA ALA A 169 2.92 8.58 5.86
C ALA A 169 1.55 8.99 6.42
N TYR A 170 0.62 9.36 5.54
CA TYR A 170 -0.75 9.75 5.89
C TYR A 170 -1.74 8.56 5.92
N ASN A 171 -1.29 7.35 5.56
CA ASN A 171 -2.14 6.17 5.58
C ASN A 171 -2.30 5.65 7.02
N ASN A 172 -3.54 5.66 7.51
CA ASN A 172 -3.90 5.17 8.84
C ASN A 172 -4.56 3.79 8.84
N TRP A 173 -4.64 3.13 7.67
CA TRP A 173 -5.10 1.75 7.59
C TRP A 173 -4.21 0.84 8.45
N GLY A 174 -4.81 -0.06 9.23
CA GLY A 174 -4.06 -0.87 10.21
C GLY A 174 -3.68 -0.13 11.50
N GLY A 175 -4.33 1.00 11.78
CA GLY A 175 -4.36 1.64 13.10
C GLY A 175 -3.52 2.90 13.23
N PHE A 176 -2.35 2.99 12.59
CA PHE A 176 -1.44 4.12 12.76
C PHE A 176 -0.96 4.69 11.43
N SER A 177 -0.72 6.01 11.49
CA SER A 177 0.03 6.79 10.51
C SER A 177 1.17 7.49 11.25
N VAL A 178 2.10 8.16 10.58
CA VAL A 178 3.12 8.96 11.29
C VAL A 178 2.56 10.30 11.83
N TYR A 179 1.24 10.50 11.74
CA TYR A 179 0.52 11.60 12.36
C TYR A 179 -0.36 11.09 13.50
N ALA A 180 -0.27 11.76 14.65
CA ALA A 180 -1.05 11.44 15.84
C ALA A 180 -2.57 11.60 15.64
N TYR A 181 -3.02 12.67 14.98
CA TYR A 181 -4.47 12.96 14.85
C TYR A 181 -5.23 11.91 14.02
N SER A 182 -4.54 11.18 13.15
CA SER A 182 -5.07 10.11 12.32
C SER A 182 -4.75 8.70 12.86
N GLY A 183 -4.00 8.61 13.95
CA GLY A 183 -3.65 7.34 14.59
C GLY A 183 -4.64 6.91 15.66
N MET A 184 -4.70 5.60 15.90
CA MET A 184 -5.48 4.99 16.96
C MET A 184 -5.05 5.58 18.31
N ALA A 185 -6.04 5.83 19.18
CA ALA A 185 -5.85 6.52 20.47
C ALA A 185 -5.15 7.90 20.37
N LYS A 186 -5.16 8.53 19.18
CA LYS A 186 -4.44 9.78 18.88
C LYS A 186 -2.92 9.68 19.10
N ASN A 187 -2.37 8.49 18.91
CA ASN A 187 -0.94 8.24 19.02
C ASN A 187 -0.28 8.22 17.63
N GLN A 188 0.93 8.77 17.54
CA GLN A 188 1.74 8.74 16.34
C GLN A 188 2.42 7.36 16.20
N GLY A 189 2.35 6.76 15.01
CA GLY A 189 3.22 5.65 14.65
C GLY A 189 4.64 6.14 14.32
N HIS A 190 5.64 5.31 14.61
CA HIS A 190 7.05 5.62 14.32
C HIS A 190 7.62 4.84 13.13
N LYS A 191 6.85 3.88 12.62
CA LYS A 191 7.16 3.05 11.45
C LYS A 191 5.88 2.77 10.69
N VAL A 192 5.92 2.83 9.36
CA VAL A 192 4.78 2.53 8.49
C VAL A 192 5.20 1.63 7.32
N SER A 193 4.42 0.59 7.06
CA SER A 193 4.64 -0.40 5.98
C SER A 193 3.88 -0.03 4.71
N PHE A 194 4.44 -0.38 3.55
CA PHE A 194 3.77 -0.34 2.24
C PHE A 194 2.97 -1.61 1.96
N GLU A 195 3.19 -2.71 2.71
CA GLU A 195 2.51 -4.00 2.55
C GLU A 195 1.14 -4.01 3.26
N ARG A 196 0.33 -2.97 2.98
CA ARG A 196 -1.03 -2.78 3.49
C ARG A 196 -1.87 -2.00 2.48
N PRO A 197 -3.22 -2.11 2.49
CA PRO A 197 -4.10 -1.34 1.61
C PRO A 197 -3.70 0.14 1.57
N PRO A 198 -3.23 0.65 0.41
CA PRO A 198 -2.67 1.98 0.32
C PRO A 198 -3.74 3.03 0.09
N ARG A 199 -3.42 4.29 0.41
CA ARG A 199 -4.28 5.44 0.12
C ARG A 199 -3.55 6.44 -0.75
N SER A 200 -3.67 6.26 -2.07
CA SER A 200 -3.05 7.18 -3.03
C SER A 200 -3.68 8.57 -2.99
N GLN A 201 -2.87 9.60 -3.25
CA GLN A 201 -3.34 10.97 -3.47
C GLN A 201 -3.11 11.42 -4.92
N PHE A 202 -2.67 10.50 -5.81
CA PHE A 202 -2.31 10.79 -7.20
C PHE A 202 -3.39 11.56 -7.94
N SER A 203 -4.66 11.16 -7.79
CA SER A 203 -5.79 11.81 -8.45
C SER A 203 -5.97 13.29 -8.09
N ARG A 204 -5.49 13.70 -6.91
CA ARG A 204 -5.61 15.07 -6.40
C ARG A 204 -4.33 15.89 -6.61
N TRP A 205 -3.17 15.26 -6.50
CA TRP A 205 -1.89 15.96 -6.39
C TRP A 205 -1.16 16.01 -7.73
N GLU A 206 -0.82 14.87 -8.31
CA GLU A 206 0.00 14.79 -9.52
C GLU A 206 -0.84 14.69 -10.80
N LEU A 207 -2.01 14.04 -10.76
CA LEU A 207 -2.83 13.80 -11.95
C LEU A 207 -3.19 15.09 -12.71
N PRO A 208 -3.64 16.19 -12.09
CA PRO A 208 -3.93 17.42 -12.83
C PRO A 208 -2.72 17.96 -13.62
N PHE A 209 -1.51 17.83 -13.07
CA PHE A 209 -0.27 18.21 -13.74
C PHE A 209 0.08 17.23 -14.87
N VAL A 210 -0.10 15.92 -14.64
CA VAL A 210 0.07 14.88 -15.67
C VAL A 210 -0.85 15.12 -16.86
N VAL A 211 -2.13 15.40 -16.61
CA VAL A 211 -3.09 15.71 -17.68
C VAL A 211 -2.62 16.92 -18.47
N TRP A 212 -2.21 18.00 -17.79
CA TRP A 212 -1.68 19.19 -18.46
C TRP A 212 -0.43 18.87 -19.28
N CYS A 213 0.51 18.08 -18.77
CA CYS A 213 1.70 17.66 -19.50
C CYS A 213 1.34 16.89 -20.78
N GLU A 214 0.52 15.85 -20.66
CA GLU A 214 0.13 15.01 -21.80
C GLU A 214 -0.71 15.80 -22.83
N GLU A 215 -1.55 16.76 -22.40
CA GLU A 215 -2.28 17.65 -23.30
C GLU A 215 -1.39 18.62 -24.07
N ASN A 216 -0.24 19.00 -23.50
CA ASN A 216 0.72 19.92 -24.11
C ASN A 216 1.89 19.18 -24.80
N GLY A 217 1.82 17.86 -24.94
CA GLY A 217 2.81 17.05 -25.66
C GLY A 217 4.10 16.80 -24.89
N TYR A 218 4.11 16.97 -23.56
CA TYR A 218 5.23 16.57 -22.72
C TYR A 218 5.12 15.08 -22.36
N GLU A 219 6.15 14.32 -22.72
CA GLU A 219 6.28 12.91 -22.34
C GLU A 219 6.96 12.80 -20.97
N LEU A 220 6.42 11.93 -20.11
CA LEU A 220 6.88 11.71 -18.74
C LEU A 220 7.18 10.22 -18.52
N ASP A 221 8.37 9.95 -17.97
CA ASP A 221 8.65 8.68 -17.29
C ASP A 221 8.28 8.79 -15.81
N TYR A 222 7.94 7.68 -15.17
CA TYR A 222 7.46 7.66 -13.78
C TYR A 222 8.38 6.85 -12.87
N ALA A 223 8.56 7.34 -11.65
CA ALA A 223 9.24 6.66 -10.56
C ALA A 223 8.52 6.92 -9.23
N THR A 224 8.73 6.04 -8.26
CA THR A 224 8.35 6.25 -6.86
C THR A 224 9.49 6.93 -6.09
N ASN A 225 9.22 7.47 -4.90
CA ASN A 225 10.28 7.94 -4.01
C ASN A 225 11.36 6.86 -3.79
N GLY A 226 10.95 5.61 -3.57
CA GLY A 226 11.85 4.48 -3.31
C GLY A 226 12.79 4.16 -4.49
N ASP A 227 12.37 4.45 -5.72
CA ASP A 227 13.25 4.26 -6.89
C ASP A 227 14.45 5.22 -6.86
N LEU A 228 14.33 6.42 -6.30
CA LEU A 228 15.48 7.32 -6.14
C LEU A 228 16.46 6.82 -5.07
N GLU A 229 16.01 6.02 -4.11
CA GLU A 229 16.87 5.38 -3.12
C GLU A 229 17.57 4.16 -3.69
N PHE A 230 16.79 3.24 -4.28
CA PHE A 230 17.26 1.90 -4.62
C PHE A 230 17.70 1.74 -6.07
N ARG A 231 17.40 2.71 -6.94
CA ARG A 231 17.71 2.71 -8.38
C ARG A 231 18.24 4.08 -8.84
N PRO A 232 19.28 4.64 -8.17
CA PRO A 232 19.77 5.98 -8.49
C PRO A 232 20.28 6.13 -9.92
N GLU A 233 20.69 5.04 -10.58
CA GLU A 233 21.11 5.03 -11.98
C GLU A 233 20.02 5.50 -12.94
N LEU A 234 18.74 5.49 -12.52
CA LEU A 234 17.64 6.07 -13.30
C LEU A 234 17.91 7.54 -13.62
N LEU A 235 18.42 8.31 -12.66
CA LEU A 235 18.60 9.76 -12.77
C LEU A 235 19.48 10.16 -13.97
N GLU A 236 20.49 9.36 -14.29
CA GLU A 236 21.46 9.61 -15.37
C GLU A 236 20.82 9.73 -16.75
N ASN A 237 19.60 9.20 -16.93
CA ASN A 237 18.92 9.12 -18.21
C ASN A 237 18.02 10.34 -18.49
N TYR A 238 17.81 11.20 -17.49
CA TYR A 238 16.88 12.33 -17.56
C TYR A 238 17.58 13.67 -17.56
N ARG A 239 16.85 14.70 -18.00
CA ARG A 239 17.29 16.10 -17.94
C ARG A 239 16.60 16.88 -16.82
N LEU A 240 15.42 16.42 -16.42
CA LEU A 240 14.56 17.07 -15.45
C LEU A 240 13.88 16.02 -14.56
N VAL A 241 14.01 16.17 -13.24
CA VAL A 241 13.20 15.47 -12.25
C VAL A 241 12.10 16.42 -11.75
N LEU A 242 10.88 15.93 -11.68
CA LEU A 242 9.72 16.66 -11.17
C LEU A 242 9.26 16.06 -9.85
N SER A 243 9.07 16.92 -8.85
CA SER A 243 8.31 16.63 -7.63
C SER A 243 7.09 17.54 -7.62
N VAL A 244 5.89 16.96 -7.65
CA VAL A 244 4.63 17.68 -7.85
C VAL A 244 3.67 17.34 -6.72
N GLY A 245 2.85 18.30 -6.30
CA GLY A 245 1.79 18.06 -5.33
C GLY A 245 2.25 18.22 -3.88
N HIS A 246 2.38 17.13 -3.12
CA HIS A 246 2.78 17.17 -1.71
C HIS A 246 3.77 16.04 -1.40
N ASP A 247 5.06 16.38 -1.43
CA ASP A 247 6.17 15.41 -1.36
C ASP A 247 7.06 15.66 -0.14
N GLU A 248 6.48 15.39 1.03
CA GLU A 248 6.98 15.81 2.34
C GLU A 248 8.06 14.88 2.92
N TYR A 249 8.07 13.60 2.58
CA TYR A 249 8.85 12.56 3.27
C TYR A 249 9.98 11.98 2.40
N TRP A 250 11.22 12.33 2.72
CA TRP A 250 12.40 11.99 1.92
C TRP A 250 13.45 11.26 2.75
N SER A 251 14.04 10.20 2.20
CA SER A 251 15.17 9.53 2.86
C SER A 251 16.49 10.22 2.54
N ALA A 252 17.50 10.00 3.38
CA ALA A 252 18.83 10.55 3.15
C ALA A 252 19.43 10.07 1.80
N PRO A 253 19.39 8.77 1.46
CA PRO A 253 19.91 8.31 0.18
C PRO A 253 19.20 8.93 -1.04
N MET A 254 17.86 9.06 -1.02
CA MET A 254 17.13 9.74 -2.11
C MET A 254 17.66 11.15 -2.34
N ARG A 255 17.84 11.89 -1.24
CA ARG A 255 18.33 13.26 -1.27
C ARG A 255 19.78 13.34 -1.75
N ASP A 256 20.64 12.43 -1.27
CA ASP A 256 22.05 12.34 -1.67
C ASP A 256 22.19 12.10 -3.17
N HIS A 257 21.44 11.13 -3.71
CA HIS A 257 21.48 10.80 -5.13
C HIS A 257 20.98 11.96 -6.01
N LEU A 258 19.89 12.61 -5.61
CA LEU A 258 19.35 13.75 -6.35
C LEU A 258 20.31 14.96 -6.31
N GLU A 259 20.87 15.29 -5.14
CA GLU A 259 21.83 16.40 -5.00
C GLU A 259 23.12 16.14 -5.79
N ALA A 260 23.64 14.90 -5.78
CA ALA A 260 24.81 14.52 -6.58
C ALA A 260 24.53 14.65 -8.08
N TRP A 261 23.35 14.22 -8.53
CA TRP A 261 22.93 14.36 -9.93
C TRP A 261 22.76 15.84 -10.35
N ILE A 262 22.20 16.68 -9.48
CA ILE A 262 22.11 18.14 -9.69
C ILE A 262 23.51 18.76 -9.80
N ALA A 263 24.44 18.37 -8.93
CA ALA A 263 25.83 18.82 -9.00
C ALA A 263 26.53 18.42 -10.31
N GLY A 264 26.07 17.33 -10.94
CA GLY A 264 26.47 16.87 -12.27
C GLY A 264 25.79 17.60 -13.45
N GLY A 265 24.89 18.55 -13.19
CA GLY A 265 24.17 19.33 -14.21
C GLY A 265 22.71 18.91 -14.44
N GLY A 266 22.18 18.00 -13.62
CA GLY A 266 20.76 17.67 -13.60
C GLY A 266 19.87 18.83 -13.13
N ASN A 267 18.61 18.86 -13.55
CA ASN A 267 17.64 19.88 -13.15
C ASN A 267 16.51 19.24 -12.34
N VAL A 268 16.12 19.87 -11.23
CA VAL A 268 14.92 19.48 -10.48
C VAL A 268 13.95 20.65 -10.44
N ALA A 269 12.65 20.36 -10.51
CA ALA A 269 11.60 21.34 -10.24
C ALA A 269 10.63 20.81 -9.18
N PHE A 270 10.41 21.62 -8.16
CA PHE A 270 9.43 21.37 -7.10
C PHE A 270 8.18 22.22 -7.38
N PHE A 271 7.09 21.58 -7.81
CA PHE A 271 5.77 22.18 -7.96
C PHE A 271 4.90 21.80 -6.75
N SER A 272 5.40 22.14 -5.56
CA SER A 272 4.88 21.72 -4.27
C SER A 272 5.27 22.73 -3.18
N GLY A 273 4.68 22.62 -2.00
CA GLY A 273 5.09 23.30 -0.77
C GLY A 273 5.20 22.27 0.35
N ASN A 274 5.94 22.59 1.43
CA ASN A 274 6.27 21.60 2.48
C ASN A 274 6.98 20.35 1.92
N SER A 275 7.69 20.50 0.80
CA SER A 275 8.44 19.41 0.15
C SER A 275 9.72 19.12 0.93
N VAL A 276 10.12 17.85 0.98
CA VAL A 276 11.37 17.43 1.65
C VAL A 276 11.39 17.90 3.12
N CYS A 277 10.26 17.97 3.81
CA CYS A 277 10.17 18.50 5.17
C CYS A 277 10.68 17.51 6.22
N TRP A 278 10.35 16.22 6.07
CA TRP A 278 10.76 15.17 7.02
C TRP A 278 11.80 14.24 6.42
N GLN A 279 12.90 14.05 7.15
CA GLN A 279 13.81 12.94 6.93
C GLN A 279 13.15 11.65 7.42
N VAL A 280 13.05 10.67 6.52
CA VAL A 280 12.67 9.29 6.85
C VAL A 280 13.85 8.36 6.72
N ARG A 281 13.74 7.19 7.34
CA ARG A 281 14.71 6.12 7.16
C ARG A 281 13.99 4.90 6.61
N SER A 282 14.42 4.45 5.44
CA SER A 282 13.94 3.21 4.83
C SER A 282 14.30 2.03 5.73
N GLU A 283 13.35 1.11 5.91
CA GLU A 283 13.48 -0.09 6.73
C GLU A 283 13.03 -1.29 5.88
N ASP A 284 13.46 -2.50 6.26
CA ASP A 284 13.04 -3.76 5.62
C ASP A 284 13.19 -3.74 4.08
N GLU A 285 14.33 -3.27 3.57
CA GLU A 285 14.61 -3.17 2.13
C GLU A 285 13.58 -2.31 1.35
N GLY A 286 13.06 -1.25 1.98
CA GLY A 286 12.11 -0.33 1.34
C GLY A 286 10.64 -0.72 1.50
N LYS A 287 10.35 -1.84 2.17
CA LYS A 287 8.97 -2.26 2.46
C LYS A 287 8.31 -1.40 3.54
N SER A 288 9.08 -0.67 4.32
CA SER A 288 8.57 0.26 5.31
C SER A 288 9.54 1.42 5.52
N PHE A 289 9.11 2.44 6.26
CA PHE A 289 10.03 3.48 6.72
C PHE A 289 9.71 3.92 8.15
N SER A 290 10.74 4.38 8.84
CA SER A 290 10.66 5.00 10.16
C SER A 290 10.60 6.53 10.06
N CYS A 291 9.77 7.15 10.90
CA CYS A 291 9.72 8.60 11.07
C CYS A 291 9.27 8.98 12.49
N PHE A 292 10.17 9.66 13.22
CA PHE A 292 9.91 10.05 14.60
C PHE A 292 9.43 11.50 14.73
N LYS A 293 9.53 12.30 13.66
CA LYS A 293 9.06 13.69 13.59
C LYS A 293 9.55 14.51 14.78
N GLN A 294 8.64 15.13 15.55
CA GLN A 294 8.97 15.90 16.76
C GLN A 294 9.43 15.02 17.94
N ASN A 295 9.13 13.72 17.92
CA ASN A 295 9.54 12.76 18.95
C ASN A 295 10.92 12.14 18.64
N TYR A 296 11.81 12.90 17.99
CA TYR A 296 13.13 12.42 17.53
C TYR A 296 14.01 11.86 18.65
N HIS A 297 13.79 12.27 19.90
CA HIS A 297 14.49 11.73 21.06
C HIS A 297 14.18 10.24 21.35
N LEU A 298 13.09 9.71 20.77
CA LEU A 298 12.74 8.29 20.81
C LEU A 298 13.34 7.49 19.64
N ASP A 299 13.90 8.15 18.62
CA ASP A 299 14.58 7.47 17.51
C ASP A 299 15.86 6.79 18.05
N PRO A 300 16.09 5.49 17.82
CA PRO A 300 17.32 4.83 18.21
C PRO A 300 18.60 5.53 17.72
N ILE A 301 18.55 6.22 16.58
CA ILE A 301 19.66 7.00 16.03
C ILE A 301 20.03 8.19 16.93
N PHE A 302 19.10 8.73 17.72
CA PHE A 302 19.40 9.86 18.60
C PHE A 302 20.48 9.54 19.63
N GLN A 303 20.56 8.29 20.10
CA GLN A 303 21.54 7.88 21.11
C GLN A 303 22.94 7.65 20.53
N THR A 304 23.06 7.39 19.23
CA THR A 304 24.36 7.14 18.58
C THR A 304 25.19 8.41 18.45
N ARG A 305 24.53 9.58 18.47
CA ARG A 305 25.10 10.91 18.17
C ARG A 305 25.63 11.08 16.75
N ASP A 306 25.40 10.10 15.87
CA ASP A 306 25.53 10.25 14.42
C ASP A 306 24.13 10.51 13.84
N PHE A 307 23.81 11.78 13.64
CA PHE A 307 22.45 12.21 13.31
C PHE A 307 22.13 12.17 11.82
N LYS A 308 23.04 11.71 10.95
CA LYS A 308 22.85 11.75 9.50
C LYS A 308 21.53 11.14 9.03
N THR A 309 21.03 10.13 9.73
CA THR A 309 19.76 9.44 9.42
C THR A 309 18.72 9.57 10.54
N LEU A 310 18.87 10.57 11.42
CA LEU A 310 17.89 10.88 12.46
C LEU A 310 16.57 11.31 11.80
N SER A 311 15.50 10.57 12.05
CA SER A 311 14.25 10.74 11.32
C SER A 311 13.37 11.85 11.91
N THR A 312 13.75 13.09 11.59
CA THR A 312 13.08 14.31 12.04
C THR A 312 13.05 15.35 10.91
N ALA A 313 12.66 16.59 11.21
CA ALA A 313 12.58 17.64 10.18
C ALA A 313 13.97 17.88 9.59
N TRP A 314 14.08 18.02 8.27
CA TRP A 314 15.34 18.33 7.60
C TRP A 314 15.97 19.64 8.13
N SER A 315 15.13 20.63 8.46
CA SER A 315 15.52 21.88 9.10
C SER A 315 15.91 21.76 10.58
N HIS A 316 15.83 20.58 11.19
CA HIS A 316 16.28 20.37 12.56
C HIS A 316 17.80 20.60 12.66
N HIS A 317 18.23 21.40 13.64
CA HIS A 317 19.63 21.83 13.78
C HIS A 317 20.64 20.67 13.95
N LEU A 318 20.19 19.49 14.35
CA LEU A 318 21.04 18.28 14.48
C LEU A 318 21.39 17.64 13.12
N LEU A 319 20.59 17.89 12.08
CA LEU A 319 20.83 17.36 10.74
C LEU A 319 21.74 18.27 9.91
N GLU A 320 21.79 19.57 10.23
CA GLU A 320 22.59 20.59 9.52
C GLU A 320 22.34 20.63 8.00
N ARG A 321 21.18 20.14 7.55
CA ARG A 321 20.83 19.96 6.13
C ARG A 321 19.36 20.33 5.87
N PRO A 322 18.96 21.60 6.07
CA PRO A 322 17.59 22.05 5.83
C PRO A 322 17.15 21.81 4.39
N GLU A 323 15.85 21.60 4.20
CA GLU A 323 15.21 21.33 2.92
C GLU A 323 15.46 22.41 1.87
N ASN A 324 15.51 23.68 2.30
CA ASN A 324 15.71 24.83 1.44
C ASN A 324 17.09 24.84 0.72
N GLN A 325 18.07 24.06 1.18
CA GLN A 325 19.32 23.86 0.44
C GLN A 325 19.12 23.08 -0.87
N LEU A 326 18.12 22.19 -0.92
CA LEU A 326 17.75 21.43 -2.11
C LEU A 326 16.65 22.13 -2.91
N THR A 327 15.59 22.57 -2.23
CA THR A 327 14.37 23.09 -2.88
C THR A 327 14.48 24.59 -3.23
N GLY A 328 15.44 25.30 -2.65
CA GLY A 328 15.59 26.77 -2.75
C GLY A 328 14.62 27.57 -1.88
N VAL A 329 13.58 26.95 -1.33
CA VAL A 329 12.54 27.55 -0.46
C VAL A 329 12.13 26.56 0.64
N GLY A 330 11.74 27.07 1.81
CA GLY A 330 11.23 26.27 2.93
C GLY A 330 9.92 26.84 3.45
#